data_AF-A0A7S0HTW6-F1
#
_entry.id   AF-A0A7S0HTW6-F1
#
_cell.length_a   1.000
_cell.length_b   1.000
_cell.length_c   1.000
_cell.angle_alpha   90.00
_cell.angle_beta   90.00
_cell.angle_gamma   90.00
#
_symmetry.space_group_name_H-M   'P 1'
#
loop_
_entity.id
_entity.type
_entity.pdbx_description
1 polymer ?
#
loop_
_entity_poly.entity_id
_entity_poly.type
_entity_poly.pdbx_seq_one_letter_code
_entity_poly.pdbx_strand_id
1 'polypeptide(L)'
;GAPDSARPEQASLRLEELQEHYSAVVLAYGAAAHRGLGVPGEELHGVHAARQLVEWYNGHPHATKDRFDLSSCETAVIVGNGNVALDCARLLTKSVDELAKHDVTDYALAALSKSAVRQVVMLGRRGVLQAAFTI
;
A
#
# COMPACT_ATOMS: atom_id res chain seq x y z
N GLY A 1 -10.89 -37.89 -0.20
CA GLY A 1 -11.08 -36.42 -0.27
C GLY A 1 -9.90 -35.85 -1.00
N ALA A 2 -10.17 -35.02 -2.02
CA ALA A 2 -9.22 -34.61 -3.04
C ALA A 2 -7.89 -34.03 -2.51
N PRO A 3 -6.77 -34.25 -3.22
CA PRO A 3 -5.49 -33.62 -2.90
C PRO A 3 -5.57 -32.11 -3.11
N ASP A 4 -4.91 -31.41 -2.19
CA ASP A 4 -4.60 -29.99 -2.18
C ASP A 4 -4.15 -29.53 -3.57
N SER A 5 -4.85 -28.55 -4.14
CA SER A 5 -4.56 -27.99 -5.45
C SER A 5 -3.22 -27.26 -5.39
N ALA A 6 -2.15 -27.99 -5.72
CA ALA A 6 -0.82 -27.44 -5.94
C ALA A 6 -0.91 -26.26 -6.91
N ARG A 7 -0.55 -25.07 -6.41
CA ARG A 7 -0.32 -23.86 -7.19
C ARG A 7 0.57 -24.18 -8.40
N PRO A 8 0.39 -23.52 -9.55
CA PRO A 8 1.44 -23.51 -10.55
C PRO A 8 2.70 -22.95 -9.90
N GLU A 9 3.76 -23.75 -9.91
CA GLU A 9 5.12 -23.36 -9.57
C GLU A 9 5.42 -22.05 -10.31
N GLN A 10 5.74 -20.97 -9.59
CA GLN A 10 6.18 -19.74 -10.24
C GLN A 10 7.43 -20.09 -11.03
N ALA A 11 7.31 -20.19 -12.35
CA ALA A 11 8.45 -20.42 -13.23
C ALA A 11 9.43 -19.26 -13.03
N SER A 12 10.54 -19.54 -12.37
CA SER A 12 11.62 -18.59 -12.14
C SER A 12 12.67 -18.81 -13.22
N LEU A 13 12.92 -17.79 -14.04
CA LEU A 13 14.01 -17.77 -15.00
C LEU A 13 15.10 -16.84 -14.47
N ARG A 14 16.35 -17.27 -14.59
CA ARG A 14 17.50 -16.45 -14.25
C ARG A 14 17.77 -15.42 -15.34
N LEU A 15 18.40 -14.31 -14.96
CA LEU A 15 18.73 -13.26 -15.92
C LEU A 15 19.71 -13.76 -16.99
N GLU A 16 20.63 -14.65 -16.62
CA GLU A 16 21.61 -15.23 -17.54
C GLU A 16 20.92 -16.02 -18.65
N GLU A 17 19.88 -16.78 -18.33
CA GLU A 17 19.10 -17.54 -19.32
C GLU A 17 18.41 -16.60 -20.32
N LEU A 18 17.94 -15.44 -19.87
CA LEU A 18 17.37 -14.41 -20.75
C LEU A 18 18.45 -13.76 -21.63
N GLN A 19 19.64 -13.54 -21.10
CA GLN A 19 20.75 -12.94 -21.87
C GLN A 19 21.27 -13.88 -22.97
N GLU A 20 21.18 -15.20 -22.77
CA GLU A 20 21.55 -16.20 -23.78
C GLU A 20 20.58 -16.24 -24.97
N HIS A 21 19.29 -15.96 -24.74
CA HIS A 21 18.23 -16.13 -25.75
C HIS A 21 17.77 -14.83 -26.43
N TYR A 22 18.16 -13.66 -25.90
CA TYR A 22 17.69 -12.37 -26.39
C TYR A 22 18.85 -11.41 -26.66
N SER A 23 18.76 -10.63 -27.74
CA SER A 23 19.78 -9.63 -28.09
C SER A 23 19.87 -8.46 -27.10
N ALA A 24 18.81 -8.20 -26.35
CA ALA A 24 18.75 -7.21 -25.28
C ALA A 24 17.70 -7.62 -24.25
N VAL A 25 17.97 -7.30 -22.97
CA VAL A 25 17.04 -7.53 -21.85
C VAL A 25 16.75 -6.19 -21.17
N VAL A 26 15.46 -5.85 -21.05
CA VAL A 26 14.99 -4.63 -20.37
C VAL A 26 14.35 -5.02 -19.04
N LEU A 27 14.95 -4.58 -17.93
CA LEU A 27 14.43 -4.83 -16.59
C LEU A 27 13.40 -3.75 -16.23
N ALA A 28 12.12 -4.13 -16.19
CA ALA A 28 11.00 -3.24 -15.92
C ALA A 28 10.15 -3.69 -14.71
N TYR A 29 10.74 -4.38 -13.74
CA TYR A 29 10.04 -4.92 -12.55
C TYR A 29 9.69 -3.85 -11.48
N GLY A 30 10.03 -2.59 -11.73
CA GLY A 30 9.72 -1.47 -10.85
C GLY A 30 10.45 -1.53 -9.50
N ALA A 31 9.83 -0.95 -8.46
CA ALA A 31 10.37 -0.91 -7.11
C ALA A 31 9.39 -1.56 -6.12
N ALA A 32 9.68 -2.82 -5.76
CA ALA A 32 8.85 -3.59 -4.82
C ALA A 32 9.16 -3.27 -3.35
N ALA A 33 10.41 -2.91 -3.04
CA ALA A 33 10.83 -2.60 -1.69
C ALA A 33 10.28 -1.24 -1.22
N HIS A 34 9.87 -1.17 0.04
CA HIS A 34 9.60 0.09 0.71
C HIS A 34 10.82 0.51 1.54
N ARG A 35 10.93 1.82 1.80
CA ARG A 35 12.00 2.36 2.63
C ARG A 35 11.51 2.43 4.08
N GLY A 36 12.18 1.73 4.98
CA GLY A 36 11.98 1.88 6.43
C GLY A 36 12.28 3.30 6.90
N LEU A 37 11.72 3.68 8.04
CA LEU A 37 11.99 4.96 8.67
C LEU A 37 13.35 4.95 9.39
N GLY A 38 13.81 3.78 9.84
CA GLY A 38 15.05 3.62 10.58
C GLY A 38 14.96 4.20 11.99
N VAL A 39 13.79 4.15 12.61
CA VAL A 39 13.52 4.71 13.95
C VAL A 39 13.06 3.61 14.91
N PRO A 40 13.36 3.73 16.22
CA PRO A 40 12.87 2.78 17.21
C PRO A 40 11.34 2.67 17.17
N GLY A 41 10.84 1.43 17.13
CA GLY A 41 9.40 1.15 17.10
C GLY A 41 8.76 1.09 15.71
N GLU A 42 9.53 1.15 14.61
CA GLU A 42 8.98 1.04 13.25
C GLU A 42 8.34 -0.33 12.92
N GLU A 43 8.59 -1.35 13.74
CA GLU A 43 8.02 -2.70 13.63
C GLU A 43 6.76 -2.90 14.51
N LEU A 44 6.32 -1.86 15.24
CA LEU A 44 5.15 -1.96 16.11
C LEU A 44 3.87 -2.17 15.30
N HIS A 45 2.90 -2.86 15.92
CA HIS A 45 1.56 -2.99 15.34
C HIS A 45 0.95 -1.60 15.07
N GLY A 46 0.31 -1.45 13.91
CA GLY A 46 -0.22 -0.17 13.43
C GLY A 46 0.76 0.67 12.62
N VAL A 47 2.05 0.30 12.58
CA VAL A 47 3.03 0.93 11.67
C VAL A 47 3.04 0.16 10.34
N HIS A 48 2.72 0.87 9.26
CA HIS A 48 2.60 0.29 7.93
C HIS A 48 3.26 1.18 6.89
N ALA A 49 3.88 0.56 5.88
CA ALA A 49 4.33 1.29 4.71
C ALA A 49 3.12 1.76 3.89
N ALA A 50 3.15 2.98 3.36
CA ALA A 50 2.03 3.53 2.59
C ALA A 50 1.62 2.63 1.40
N ARG A 51 2.60 1.99 0.74
CA ARG A 51 2.36 1.02 -0.34
C ARG A 51 1.48 -0.14 0.11
N GLN A 52 1.58 -0.58 1.36
CA GLN A 52 0.77 -1.68 1.90
C GLN A 52 -0.69 -1.31 2.02
N LEU A 53 -0.99 -0.05 2.37
CA LEU A 53 -2.36 0.47 2.37
C LEU A 53 -2.89 0.57 0.93
N VAL A 54 -2.05 1.05 0.01
CA VAL A 54 -2.37 1.13 -1.43
C VAL A 54 -2.68 -0.23 -2.05
N GLU A 55 -1.83 -1.22 -1.80
CA GLU A 55 -2.04 -2.61 -2.23
C GLU A 55 -3.32 -3.19 -1.63
N TRP A 56 -3.59 -2.87 -0.35
CA TRP A 56 -4.77 -3.34 0.35
C TRP A 56 -6.07 -2.78 -0.24
N TYR A 57 -6.21 -1.47 -0.44
CA TYR A 57 -7.48 -0.94 -0.96
C TYR A 57 -7.69 -1.26 -2.45
N ASN A 58 -6.63 -1.49 -3.23
CA ASN A 58 -6.69 -1.85 -4.65
C ASN A 58 -6.79 -3.37 -4.92
N GLY A 59 -6.82 -4.23 -3.90
CA GLY A 59 -7.02 -5.67 -4.12
C GLY A 59 -5.80 -6.41 -4.64
N HIS A 60 -4.59 -5.96 -4.31
CA HIS A 60 -3.37 -6.65 -4.71
C HIS A 60 -3.37 -8.10 -4.17
N PRO A 61 -3.04 -9.14 -4.97
CA PRO A 61 -3.18 -10.54 -4.55
C PRO A 61 -2.38 -10.93 -3.30
N HIS A 62 -1.33 -10.18 -2.99
CA HIS A 62 -0.50 -10.39 -1.80
C HIS A 62 -0.94 -9.56 -0.58
N ALA A 63 -1.98 -8.74 -0.70
CA ALA A 63 -2.52 -7.99 0.42
C ALA A 63 -3.50 -8.85 1.23
N THR A 64 -3.27 -8.90 2.55
CA THR A 64 -4.19 -9.56 3.49
C THR A 64 -5.41 -8.67 3.72
N LYS A 65 -6.63 -9.23 3.60
CA LYS A 65 -7.89 -8.46 3.74
C LYS A 65 -8.06 -7.83 5.12
N ASP A 66 -7.69 -8.55 6.18
CA ASP A 66 -7.85 -8.13 7.58
C ASP A 66 -6.63 -7.35 8.11
N ARG A 67 -5.82 -6.77 7.23
CA ARG A 67 -4.55 -6.15 7.60
C ARG A 67 -4.70 -4.86 8.43
N PHE A 68 -5.74 -4.08 8.14
CA PHE A 68 -5.94 -2.76 8.74
C PHE A 68 -7.18 -2.76 9.61
N ASP A 69 -7.00 -2.72 10.93
CA ASP A 69 -8.06 -2.37 11.87
C ASP A 69 -8.09 -0.84 12.04
N LEU A 70 -9.14 -0.21 11.51
CA LEU A 70 -9.36 1.23 11.59
C LEU A 70 -10.38 1.63 12.66
N SER A 71 -10.91 0.65 13.41
CA SER A 71 -12.00 0.87 14.37
C SER A 71 -11.52 1.27 15.76
N SER A 72 -10.25 1.05 16.06
CA SER A 72 -9.65 1.26 17.38
C SER A 72 -8.78 2.52 17.49
N CYS A 73 -8.63 3.30 16.41
CA CYS A 73 -7.80 4.50 16.38
C CYS A 73 -8.55 5.74 15.86
N GLU A 74 -8.37 6.88 16.53
CA GLU A 74 -8.98 8.15 16.14
C GLU A 74 -8.07 9.03 15.28
N THR A 75 -6.74 8.81 15.36
CA THR A 75 -5.74 9.59 14.64
C THR A 75 -4.82 8.69 13.82
N ALA A 76 -4.70 9.00 12.53
CA ALA A 76 -3.72 8.39 11.64
C ALA A 76 -2.60 9.40 11.31
N VAL A 77 -1.35 8.95 11.36
CA VAL A 77 -0.18 9.77 11.03
C VAL A 77 0.48 9.22 9.77
N ILE A 78 0.67 10.08 8.77
CA ILE A 78 1.29 9.76 7.49
C ILE A 78 2.62 10.49 7.40
N VAL A 79 3.72 9.74 7.29
CA VAL A 79 5.05 10.32 7.14
C VAL A 79 5.40 10.42 5.65
N GLY A 80 5.45 11.64 5.12
CA GLY A 80 5.78 11.92 3.73
C GLY A 80 4.91 13.03 3.11
N ASN A 81 5.48 13.73 2.12
CA ASN A 81 4.83 14.82 1.38
C ASN A 81 4.78 14.54 -0.13
N GLY A 82 4.49 13.30 -0.54
CA GLY A 82 4.35 12.92 -1.95
C GLY A 82 2.92 12.51 -2.31
N ASN A 83 2.66 12.24 -3.58
CA ASN A 83 1.32 11.84 -4.05
C ASN A 83 0.75 10.62 -3.31
N VAL A 84 1.58 9.59 -3.06
CA VAL A 84 1.15 8.41 -2.30
C VAL A 84 0.69 8.76 -0.88
N ALA A 85 1.35 9.71 -0.22
CA ALA A 85 0.93 10.16 1.11
C ALA A 85 -0.44 10.84 1.05
N LEU A 86 -0.68 11.63 0.00
CA LEU A 86 -1.96 12.28 -0.23
C LEU A 86 -3.06 11.28 -0.62
N ASP A 87 -2.74 10.21 -1.33
CA ASP A 87 -3.69 9.15 -1.66
C ASP A 87 -4.13 8.38 -0.40
N CYS A 88 -3.18 8.06 0.49
CA CYS A 88 -3.51 7.52 1.82
C CYS A 88 -4.39 8.49 2.63
N ALA A 89 -4.06 9.78 2.62
CA ALA A 89 -4.87 10.78 3.32
C ALA A 89 -6.29 10.87 2.74
N ARG A 90 -6.42 10.86 1.41
CA ARG A 90 -7.72 10.88 0.71
C ARG A 90 -8.56 9.65 1.02
N LEU A 91 -7.95 8.47 1.04
CA LEU A 91 -8.64 7.22 1.42
C LEU A 91 -9.20 7.30 2.83
N LEU A 92 -8.44 7.85 3.78
CA LEU A 92 -8.82 7.93 5.20
C LEU A 92 -9.79 9.07 5.52
N THR A 93 -9.97 10.05 4.62
CA THR A 93 -10.79 11.24 4.88
C THR A 93 -12.05 11.36 4.04
N LYS A 94 -12.11 10.71 2.87
CA LYS A 94 -13.33 10.69 2.05
C LYS A 94 -14.43 9.85 2.71
N SER A 95 -15.68 10.21 2.42
CA SER A 95 -16.82 9.39 2.84
C SER A 95 -16.83 8.05 2.10
N VAL A 96 -17.38 7.02 2.73
CA VAL A 96 -17.53 5.69 2.12
C VAL A 96 -18.35 5.78 0.84
N ASP A 97 -19.39 6.61 0.81
CA ASP A 97 -20.25 6.81 -0.38
C ASP A 97 -19.49 7.42 -1.56
N GLU A 98 -18.51 8.28 -1.31
CA GLU A 98 -17.63 8.80 -2.37
C GLU A 98 -16.65 7.74 -2.85
N LEU A 99 -16.08 6.95 -1.94
CA LEU A 99 -15.12 5.90 -2.27
C LEU A 99 -15.77 4.74 -3.02
N ALA A 100 -17.02 4.40 -2.70
CA ALA A 100 -17.79 3.34 -3.35
C ALA A 100 -18.11 3.62 -4.83
N LYS A 101 -17.87 4.84 -5.32
CA LYS A 101 -17.98 5.21 -6.74
C LYS A 101 -16.73 4.85 -7.54
N HIS A 102 -15.69 4.34 -6.87
CA HIS A 102 -14.41 3.97 -7.44
C HIS A 102 -14.11 2.49 -7.17
N ASP A 103 -13.05 1.95 -7.79
CA ASP A 103 -12.65 0.54 -7.70
C ASP A 103 -11.94 0.18 -6.38
N VAL A 104 -12.42 0.72 -5.26
CA VAL A 104 -11.96 0.34 -3.92
C VAL A 104 -12.57 -1.01 -3.57
N THR A 105 -11.77 -1.93 -3.05
CA THR A 105 -12.25 -3.26 -2.70
C THR A 105 -13.34 -3.25 -1.61
N ASP A 106 -14.30 -4.17 -1.72
CA ASP A 106 -15.42 -4.29 -0.78
C ASP A 106 -14.98 -4.44 0.68
N TYR A 107 -13.91 -5.22 0.93
CA TYR A 107 -13.39 -5.40 2.28
C TYR A 107 -12.75 -4.11 2.82
N ALA A 108 -12.13 -3.29 1.96
CA ALA A 108 -11.59 -2.01 2.37
C ALA A 108 -12.71 -1.01 2.67
N LEU A 109 -13.74 -0.94 1.83
CA LEU A 109 -14.95 -0.14 2.09
C LEU A 109 -15.62 -0.56 3.41
N ALA A 110 -15.75 -1.86 3.66
CA ALA A 110 -16.31 -2.39 4.90
C ALA A 110 -15.49 -1.98 6.14
N ALA A 111 -14.16 -2.03 6.06
CA ALA A 111 -13.28 -1.57 7.14
C ALA A 111 -13.37 -0.04 7.34
N LEU A 112 -13.37 0.74 6.26
CA LEU A 112 -13.49 2.20 6.29
C LEU A 112 -14.84 2.65 6.86
N SER A 113 -15.93 1.92 6.59
CA SER A 113 -17.25 2.21 7.17
C SER A 113 -17.31 2.09 8.69
N LYS A 114 -16.39 1.33 9.29
CA LYS A 114 -16.26 1.13 10.73
C LYS A 114 -15.13 1.99 11.32
N SER A 115 -14.53 2.87 10.52
CA SER A 115 -13.37 3.64 10.95
C SER A 115 -13.71 4.64 12.04
N ALA A 116 -12.93 4.61 13.12
CA ALA A 116 -12.95 5.61 14.18
C ALA A 116 -12.05 6.81 13.86
N VAL A 117 -11.30 6.80 12.74
CA VAL A 117 -10.40 7.88 12.37
C VAL A 117 -11.19 9.18 12.18
N ARG A 118 -10.76 10.22 12.88
CA ARG A 118 -11.29 11.59 12.81
C ARG A 118 -10.23 12.61 12.43
N GLN A 119 -8.96 12.26 12.61
CA GLN A 119 -7.85 13.15 12.31
C GLN A 119 -6.78 12.41 11.50
N VAL A 120 -6.34 13.04 10.41
CA VAL A 120 -5.20 12.58 9.62
C VAL A 120 -4.12 13.65 9.66
N VAL A 121 -2.94 13.30 10.18
CA VAL A 121 -1.79 14.20 10.30
C VAL A 121 -0.76 13.81 9.26
N MET A 122 -0.40 14.74 8.38
CA MET A 122 0.69 14.55 7.42
C MET A 122 1.98 15.20 7.94
N LEU A 123 3.04 14.41 8.07
CA LEU A 123 4.35 14.84 8.57
C LEU A 123 5.37 14.88 7.44
N GLY A 124 5.78 16.11 7.12
CA GLY A 124 6.86 16.38 6.18
C GLY A 124 8.17 16.71 6.88
N ARG A 125 9.28 16.07 6.47
CA ARG A 125 10.62 16.42 6.97
C ARG A 125 11.17 17.77 6.46
N ARG A 126 10.55 18.35 5.43
CA ARG A 126 10.94 19.61 4.78
C ARG A 126 9.70 20.48 4.58
N GLY A 127 9.92 21.77 4.30
CA GLY A 127 8.87 22.74 4.07
C GLY A 127 8.03 22.48 2.82
N VAL A 128 6.97 23.29 2.68
CA VAL A 128 5.99 23.19 1.59
C VAL A 128 6.63 23.33 0.21
N LEU A 129 7.66 24.17 0.08
CA LEU A 129 8.40 24.35 -1.18
C LEU A 129 9.13 23.08 -1.66
N GLN A 130 9.32 22.09 -0.78
CA GLN A 130 9.97 20.81 -1.11
C GLN A 130 8.98 19.64 -1.09
N ALA A 131 7.69 19.92 -1.04
CA ALA A 131 6.67 18.90 -1.22
C ALA A 131 6.74 18.33 -2.63
N ALA A 132 6.60 17.01 -2.73
CA ALA A 132 6.66 16.27 -3.99
C ALA A 132 5.26 15.90 -4.51
N PHE A 133 4.19 16.35 -3.84
CA PHE A 133 2.84 16.20 -4.36
C PHE A 133 2.58 17.23 -5.45
N THR A 134 1.80 16.83 -6.43
CA THR A 134 1.24 17.68 -7.47
C THR A 134 -0.24 17.88 -7.17
N ILE A 135 -0.73 19.12 -7.28
CA ILE A 135 -2.16 19.46 -7.09
C ILE A 135 -2.96 18.98 -8.30
#